data_AF-A0A3N5NWX1-F1
#
_entry.id   AF-A0A3N5NWX1-F1
#
_cell.length_a   1.000
_cell.length_b   1.000
_cell.length_c   1.000
_cell.angle_alpha   90.00
_cell.angle_beta   90.00
_cell.angle_gamma   90.00
#
_symmetry.space_group_name_H-M   'P 1'
#
loop_
_entity.id
_entity.type
_entity.pdbx_description
1 polymer ?
#
loop_
_entity_poly.entity_id
_entity_poly.type
_entity_poly.pdbx_seq_one_letter_code
_entity_poly.pdbx_strand_id
1 'polypeptide(L)'
;MPGRRGQALALALLALLAAFHLANNWLWRAANEVIFGADRMFHLVSSLGYYDILKGGVDLSSLFAALTLSNYYPPLVHLTVTGSYALFGVSADA
;
A
#
# COMPACT_ATOMS: atom_id res chain seq x y z
N MET A 1 -19.09 -18.31 6.85
CA MET A 1 -18.16 -17.75 7.87
C MET A 1 -16.97 -18.69 7.98
N PRO A 2 -15.75 -18.29 7.56
CA PRO A 2 -14.57 -19.14 7.70
C PRO A 2 -14.32 -19.44 9.19
N GLY A 3 -14.05 -20.70 9.52
CA GLY A 3 -13.71 -21.08 10.90
C GLY A 3 -12.39 -20.45 11.36
N ARG A 4 -12.14 -20.43 12.68
CA ARG A 4 -10.93 -19.83 13.29
C ARG A 4 -9.61 -20.23 12.59
N ARG A 5 -9.49 -21.48 12.14
CA ARG A 5 -8.31 -21.96 11.38
C ARG A 5 -8.16 -21.30 10.00
N GLY A 6 -9.26 -21.08 9.29
CA GLY A 6 -9.26 -20.39 8.00
C GLY A 6 -8.92 -18.90 8.14
N GLN A 7 -9.41 -18.24 9.20
CA GLN A 7 -9.02 -16.87 9.52
C GLN A 7 -7.54 -16.77 9.89
N ALA A 8 -7.02 -17.70 10.72
CA ALA A 8 -5.61 -17.73 11.09
C ALA A 8 -4.70 -17.93 9.87
N LEU A 9 -5.07 -18.83 8.94
CA LEU A 9 -4.34 -19.01 7.69
C LEU A 9 -4.37 -17.73 6.83
N ALA A 10 -5.53 -17.10 6.66
CA ALA A 10 -5.64 -15.86 5.89
C ALA A 10 -4.76 -14.74 6.47
N LEU A 11 -4.76 -14.58 7.80
CA LEU A 11 -3.91 -13.62 8.50
C LEU A 11 -2.43 -13.96 8.33
N ALA A 12 -2.04 -15.23 8.42
CA ALA A 12 -0.66 -15.66 8.22
C ALA A 12 -0.18 -15.38 6.78
N LEU A 13 -1.02 -15.62 5.78
CA LEU A 13 -0.71 -15.32 4.38
C LEU A 13 -0.58 -13.82 4.14
N LEU A 14 -1.47 -13.00 4.72
CA LEU A 14 -1.36 -11.54 4.66
C LEU A 14 -0.09 -11.02 5.35
N ALA A 15 0.27 -11.59 6.51
CA ALA A 15 1.50 -11.23 7.20
C ALA A 15 2.75 -11.57 6.35
N LEU A 16 2.74 -12.73 5.69
CA LEU A 16 3.82 -13.12 4.77
C LEU A 16 3.90 -12.18 3.56
N LEU A 17 2.76 -11.82 2.98
CA LEU A 17 2.69 -10.86 1.88
C LEU A 17 3.20 -9.47 2.30
N ALA A 18 2.81 -9.00 3.48
CA ALA A 18 3.31 -7.75 4.05
C ALA A 18 4.83 -7.80 4.25
N ALA A 19 5.37 -8.88 4.82
CA ALA A 19 6.81 -9.08 4.99
C ALA A 19 7.56 -9.08 3.64
N PHE A 20 7.01 -9.74 2.62
CA PHE A 20 7.55 -9.72 1.26
C PHE A 20 7.62 -8.29 0.69
N HIS A 21 6.57 -7.49 0.86
CA HIS A 21 6.58 -6.10 0.40
C HIS A 21 7.54 -5.21 1.20
N LEU A 22 7.69 -5.43 2.51
CA LEU A 22 8.67 -4.70 3.33
C LEU A 22 10.11 -4.95 2.84
N ALA A 23 10.44 -6.21 2.55
CA ALA A 23 11.75 -6.57 2.01
C ALA A 23 12.00 -5.92 0.64
N ASN A 24 11.03 -5.99 -0.27
CA ASN A 24 11.16 -5.35 -1.59
C ASN A 24 11.24 -3.82 -1.49
N ASN A 25 10.47 -3.19 -0.60
CA ASN A 25 10.54 -1.75 -0.38
C ASN A 25 11.93 -1.33 0.13
N TRP A 26 12.54 -2.13 1.01
CA TRP A 26 13.90 -1.88 1.48
C TRP A 26 14.93 -1.97 0.35
N LEU A 27 14.86 -3.02 -0.47
CA LEU A 27 15.75 -3.21 -1.62
C LEU A 27 15.57 -2.09 -2.66
N TRP A 28 14.33 -1.72 -2.96
CA TRP A 28 14.01 -0.62 -3.88
C TRP A 28 14.60 0.70 -3.39
N ARG A 29 14.41 1.04 -2.11
CA ARG A 29 14.97 2.25 -1.51
C ARG A 29 16.50 2.27 -1.58
N ALA A 30 17.17 1.13 -1.43
CA ALA A 30 18.62 1.04 -1.50
C ALA A 30 19.15 1.20 -2.94
N ALA A 31 18.37 0.83 -3.96
CA ALA A 31 18.78 0.88 -5.36
C ALA A 31 18.38 2.18 -6.08
N ASN A 32 17.33 2.87 -5.61
CA ASN A 32 16.77 4.03 -6.29
C ASN A 32 17.36 5.34 -5.76
N GLU A 33 18.47 5.80 -6.35
CA GLU A 33 19.16 7.05 -5.96
C GLU A 33 18.70 8.29 -6.75
N VAL A 34 17.82 8.13 -7.75
CA VAL A 34 17.43 9.22 -8.66
C VAL A 34 15.91 9.39 -8.67
N ILE A 35 15.45 10.62 -8.46
CA ILE A 35 14.05 11.01 -8.60
C ILE A 35 13.85 11.53 -10.02
N PHE A 36 13.12 10.79 -10.86
CA PHE A 36 12.71 11.26 -12.18
C PHE A 36 11.58 12.29 -12.04
N GLY A 37 11.52 13.31 -12.90
CA GLY A 37 10.55 14.41 -12.75
C GLY A 37 9.07 13.98 -12.74
N ALA A 38 8.71 12.91 -13.47
CA ALA A 38 7.35 12.38 -13.49
C ALA A 38 7.02 11.51 -12.26
N ASP A 39 8.03 11.10 -11.48
CA ASP A 39 7.90 10.16 -10.36
C ASP A 39 6.96 10.70 -9.28
N ARG A 40 7.01 12.02 -8.99
CA ARG A 40 6.10 12.67 -8.04
C ARG A 40 4.63 12.50 -8.46
N MET A 41 4.32 12.71 -9.74
CA MET A 41 2.95 12.58 -10.24
C MET A 41 2.47 11.13 -10.18
N PHE A 42 3.32 10.16 -10.56
CA PHE A 42 2.98 8.76 -10.44
C PHE A 42 2.77 8.33 -8.99
N HIS A 43 3.58 8.86 -8.07
CA HIS A 43 3.41 8.59 -6.65
C HIS A 43 2.11 9.15 -6.09
N LEU A 44 1.70 10.35 -6.51
CA LEU A 44 0.44 10.99 -6.14
C LEU A 44 -0.77 10.21 -6.67
N VAL A 45 -0.80 9.90 -7.97
CA VAL A 45 -1.91 9.13 -8.58
C VAL A 45 -2.01 7.75 -7.92
N SER A 46 -0.87 7.10 -7.69
CA SER A 46 -0.84 5.80 -7.02
C SER A 46 -1.37 5.91 -5.60
N SER A 47 -0.92 6.87 -4.77
CA SER A 47 -1.40 7.00 -3.39
C SER A 47 -2.89 7.31 -3.29
N LEU A 48 -3.46 8.04 -4.24
CA LEU A 48 -4.92 8.23 -4.31
C LEU A 48 -5.67 6.92 -4.56
N GLY A 49 -5.15 6.04 -5.42
CA GLY A 49 -5.71 4.70 -5.63
C GLY A 49 -5.70 3.84 -4.36
N TYR A 50 -4.63 3.88 -3.56
CA TYR A 50 -4.59 3.21 -2.25
C TYR A 50 -5.63 3.79 -1.28
N TYR A 51 -5.77 5.11 -1.25
CA TYR A 51 -6.77 5.78 -0.43
C TYR A 51 -8.19 5.41 -0.80
N ASP A 52 -8.51 5.32 -2.09
CA ASP A 52 -9.83 4.92 -2.57
C ASP A 52 -10.20 3.49 -2.16
N ILE A 53 -9.23 2.57 -2.10
CA ILE A 53 -9.43 1.20 -1.60
C ILE A 53 -9.72 1.20 -0.10
N LEU A 54 -9.01 2.02 0.68
CA LEU A 54 -8.98 1.92 2.14
C LEU A 54 -9.99 2.86 2.84
N LYS A 55 -10.45 3.93 2.17
CA LYS A 55 -11.37 4.93 2.77
C LYS A 55 -12.72 4.37 3.21
N GLY A 56 -13.17 3.27 2.61
CA GLY A 56 -14.43 2.60 2.95
C GLY A 56 -14.36 1.68 4.17
N GLY A 57 -13.15 1.40 4.68
CA GLY A 57 -12.90 0.49 5.79
C GLY A 57 -11.74 -0.47 5.53
N VAL A 58 -11.07 -0.88 6.61
CA VAL A 58 -9.94 -1.82 6.56
C VAL A 58 -10.44 -3.22 6.90
N ASP A 59 -10.46 -4.09 5.91
CA ASP A 59 -10.73 -5.52 6.05
C ASP A 59 -9.72 -6.35 5.24
N LEU A 60 -9.84 -7.68 5.29
CA LEU A 60 -8.88 -8.56 4.58
C LEU A 60 -8.91 -8.36 3.06
N SER A 61 -10.06 -8.01 2.50
CA SER A 61 -10.23 -7.79 1.07
C SER A 61 -9.61 -6.46 0.64
N SER A 62 -9.87 -5.39 1.38
CA SER A 62 -9.29 -4.08 1.08
C SER A 62 -7.77 -4.05 1.31
N LEU A 63 -7.28 -4.74 2.35
CA LEU A 63 -5.84 -4.92 2.58
C LEU A 63 -5.16 -5.70 1.46
N PHE A 64 -5.76 -6.82 1.01
CA PHE A 64 -5.21 -7.57 -0.11
C PHE A 64 -5.19 -6.72 -1.39
N ALA A 65 -6.30 -6.06 -1.72
CA ALA A 65 -6.40 -5.20 -2.89
C ALA A 65 -5.36 -4.07 -2.88
N ALA A 66 -5.13 -3.43 -1.73
CA ALA A 66 -4.11 -2.39 -1.60
C ALA A 66 -2.70 -2.96 -1.78
N LEU A 67 -2.37 -4.10 -1.14
CA LEU A 67 -1.04 -4.71 -1.25
C LEU A 67 -0.69 -5.14 -2.68
N THR A 68 -1.68 -5.50 -3.49
CA THR A 68 -1.49 -5.97 -4.87
C THR A 68 -1.79 -4.93 -5.94
N LEU A 69 -2.05 -3.66 -5.58
CA LEU A 69 -2.50 -2.64 -6.54
C LEU A 69 -1.44 -2.31 -7.60
N SER A 70 -0.18 -2.13 -7.19
CA SER A 70 0.91 -1.74 -8.09
C SER A 70 1.88 -2.90 -8.34
N ASN A 71 2.21 -3.11 -9.61
CA ASN A 71 3.27 -4.02 -10.05
C ASN A 71 4.64 -3.32 -10.21
N TYR A 72 4.68 -2.00 -10.04
CA TYR A 72 5.89 -1.18 -10.21
C TYR A 72 6.39 -0.62 -8.88
N TYR A 73 5.54 0.06 -8.13
CA TYR A 73 5.91 0.66 -6.84
C TYR A 73 5.60 -0.27 -5.66
N PRO A 74 6.53 -0.42 -4.71
CA PRO A 74 6.22 -1.06 -3.45
C PRO A 74 5.09 -0.33 -2.70
N PRO A 75 4.16 -1.04 -2.06
CA PRO A 75 2.92 -0.47 -1.53
C PRO A 75 3.12 0.45 -0.32
N LEU A 76 4.25 0.32 0.40
CA LEU A 76 4.42 0.90 1.74
C LEU A 76 4.37 2.43 1.74
N VAL A 77 5.00 3.07 0.75
CA VAL A 77 4.96 4.54 0.61
C VAL A 77 3.52 5.01 0.48
N HIS A 78 2.74 4.36 -0.40
CA HIS A 78 1.34 4.73 -0.65
C HIS A 78 0.41 4.43 0.53
N LEU A 79 0.64 3.31 1.24
CA LEU A 79 -0.09 2.97 2.46
C LEU A 79 0.15 4.01 3.58
N THR A 80 1.37 4.50 3.70
CA THR A 80 1.70 5.53 4.70
C THR A 80 1.01 6.86 4.37
N VAL A 81 1.07 7.28 3.10
CA VAL A 81 0.40 8.50 2.61
C VAL A 81 -1.12 8.40 2.76
N THR A 82 -1.70 7.21 2.56
CA THR A 82 -3.14 6.96 2.77
C THR A 82 -3.57 7.29 4.20
N GLY A 83 -2.75 6.95 5.20
CA GLY A 83 -2.99 7.36 6.59
C GLY A 83 -2.94 8.87 6.77
N SER A 84 -2.02 9.56 6.11
CA SER A 84 -1.93 11.03 6.13
C SER A 84 -3.17 11.68 5.50
N TYR A 85 -3.68 11.16 4.37
CA TYR A 85 -4.91 11.66 3.76
C TYR A 85 -6.13 11.50 4.67
N ALA A 86 -6.21 10.40 5.43
CA ALA A 86 -7.29 10.22 6.40
C ALA A 86 -7.23 11.24 7.56
N LEU A 87 -6.03 11.66 7.96
CA LEU A 87 -5.83 12.58 9.08
C LEU A 87 -5.94 14.07 8.69
N PHE A 88 -5.45 14.43 7.50
CA PHE A 88 -5.28 15.83 7.10
C PHE A 88 -6.11 16.22 5.87
N GLY A 89 -6.82 15.27 5.27
CA GLY A 89 -7.53 15.46 4.01
C GLY A 89 -6.63 15.25 2.80
N VAL A 90 -7.25 15.24 1.62
CA VAL A 90 -6.57 15.09 0.33
C VAL A 90 -6.38 16.47 -0.29
N SER A 91 -5.15 16.80 -0.68
CA SER A 91 -4.84 17.96 -1.52
C SER A 91 -4.08 17.50 -2.76
N ALA A 92 -4.58 17.89 -3.93
CA ALA A 92 -3.93 17.65 -5.21
C ALA A 92 -2.89 18.73 -5.57
N ASP A 93 -2.80 19.80 -4.76
CA ASP A 93 -1.97 20.99 -5.01
C ASP A 93 -0.58 20.91 -4.36
N ALA A 94 -0.22 19.76 -3.78
CA ALA A 94 1.06 19.55 -3.07
C ALA A 94 2.20 19.08 -3.99
#